data_AF-F3KG75-F1
#
_entry.id   AF-F3KG75-F1
#
_cell.length_a   1.000
_cell.length_b   1.000
_cell.length_c   1.000
_cell.angle_alpha   90.00
_cell.angle_beta   90.00
_cell.angle_gamma   90.00
#
_symmetry.space_group_name_H-M   'P 1'
#
loop_
_entity.id
_entity.type
_entity.pdbx_description
1 polymer ?
#
loop_
_entity_poly.entity_id
_entity_poly.type
_entity_poly.pdbx_seq_one_letter_code
_entity_poly.pdbx_strand_id
1 'polypeptide(L)'
;MTLPLIRTLENSSETDATLIREAVLKNRPEHAATIISLVKNSDALSYTLEKAEFEAEQAIQQLEKLPDNHYRDALRDLAKQALNRSK
;
A
#
# COMPACT_ATOMS: atom_id res chain seq x y z
N MET A 1 6.79 4.58 8.17
CA MET A 1 5.32 4.67 7.96
C MET A 1 4.96 3.92 6.70
N THR A 2 3.80 3.28 6.65
CA THR A 2 3.33 2.53 5.48
C THR A 2 2.47 3.41 4.56
N LEU A 3 2.33 3.03 3.28
CA LEU A 3 1.55 3.78 2.29
C LEU A 3 0.10 4.10 2.74
N PRO A 4 -0.67 3.18 3.38
CA PRO A 4 -2.03 3.51 3.82
C PRO A 4 -2.05 4.62 4.87
N LEU A 5 -1.05 4.64 5.76
CA LEU A 5 -0.98 5.65 6.81
C LEU A 5 -0.53 7.01 6.28
N ILE A 6 0.38 7.02 5.30
CA ILE A 6 0.80 8.24 4.58
C ILE A 6 -0.42 8.87 3.88
N ARG A 7 -1.18 8.08 3.11
CA ARG A 7 -2.38 8.55 2.42
C ARG A 7 -3.45 9.08 3.38
N THR A 8 -3.64 8.39 4.50
CA THR A 8 -4.58 8.84 5.55
C THR A 8 -4.13 10.18 6.13
N LEU A 9 -2.83 10.38 6.38
CA LEU A 9 -2.30 11.65 6.87
C LEU A 9 -2.52 12.80 5.88
N GLU A 10 -2.24 12.58 4.59
CA GLU A 10 -2.38 13.58 3.53
C GLU A 10 -3.81 14.09 3.37
N ASN A 11 -4.80 13.24 3.64
CA ASN A 11 -6.23 13.52 3.44
C ASN A 11 -7.00 13.78 4.75
N SER A 12 -6.32 13.87 5.89
CA SER A 12 -6.94 14.01 7.21
C SER A 12 -7.08 15.46 7.67
N SER A 13 -8.00 15.71 8.61
CA SER A 13 -8.10 17.00 9.30
C SER A 13 -6.82 17.30 10.09
N GLU A 14 -6.53 18.56 10.43
CA GLU A 14 -5.35 18.89 11.24
C GLU A 14 -5.35 18.16 12.60
N THR A 15 -6.53 17.95 13.18
CA THR A 15 -6.71 17.23 14.45
C THR A 15 -6.36 15.76 14.30
N ASP A 16 -6.87 15.09 13.26
CA ASP A 16 -6.58 13.69 12.98
C ASP A 16 -5.13 13.48 12.57
N ALA A 17 -4.57 14.40 11.77
CA ALA A 17 -3.18 14.37 11.35
C ALA A 17 -2.23 14.48 12.55
N THR A 18 -2.58 15.32 13.53
CA THR A 18 -1.84 15.44 14.79
C THR A 18 -1.91 14.13 15.57
N LEU A 19 -3.10 13.57 15.75
CA LEU A 19 -3.31 12.30 16.46
C LEU A 19 -2.52 11.15 15.81
N ILE A 20 -2.56 11.03 14.48
CA ILE A 20 -1.81 9.99 13.75
C ILE A 20 -0.30 10.19 13.93
N ARG A 21 0.22 11.42 13.80
CA ARG A 21 1.65 11.70 14.00
C ARG A 21 2.10 11.37 15.41
N GLU A 22 1.35 11.78 16.42
CA GLU A 22 1.67 11.50 17.82
C GLU A 22 1.69 10.01 18.11
N ALA A 23 0.69 9.27 17.62
CA ALA A 23 0.60 7.85 17.86
C ALA A 23 1.73 7.06 17.19
N VAL A 24 2.17 7.47 15.99
CA VAL A 24 3.32 6.87 15.29
C VAL A 24 4.63 7.21 15.99
N LEU A 25 4.84 8.47 16.38
CA LEU A 25 6.11 8.92 16.98
C LEU A 25 6.29 8.44 18.42
N LYS A 26 5.20 8.39 19.20
CA LYS A 26 5.24 8.04 20.63
C LYS A 26 4.91 6.56 20.90
N ASN A 27 4.70 5.76 19.85
CA ASN A 27 4.32 4.34 19.91
C ASN A 27 3.23 4.06 20.96
N ARG A 28 2.17 4.88 20.95
CA ARG A 28 1.08 4.81 21.93
C ARG A 28 -0.01 3.85 21.44
N PRO A 29 -0.13 2.63 22.01
CA PRO A 29 -1.11 1.65 21.57
C PRO A 29 -2.55 2.10 21.85
N GLU A 30 -2.78 3.01 22.79
CA GLU A 30 -4.11 3.56 23.10
C GLU A 30 -4.79 4.23 21.89
N HIS A 31 -4.02 4.75 20.93
CA HIS A 31 -4.54 5.40 19.72
C HIS A 31 -4.64 4.45 18.52
N ALA A 32 -4.17 3.20 18.63
CA ALA A 32 -4.12 2.27 17.51
C ALA A 32 -5.52 1.97 16.94
N ALA A 33 -6.52 1.79 17.80
CA ALA A 33 -7.90 1.55 17.36
C ALA A 33 -8.48 2.75 16.58
N THR A 34 -8.21 3.97 17.03
CA THR A 34 -8.62 5.20 16.35
C THR A 34 -7.94 5.33 14.99
N ILE A 35 -6.63 5.10 14.91
CA ILE A 35 -5.88 5.14 13.63
C ILE A 35 -6.41 4.09 12.67
N ILE A 36 -6.62 2.85 13.12
CA ILE A 36 -7.19 1.79 12.26
C ILE A 36 -8.55 2.23 11.71
N SER A 37 -9.37 2.90 12.53
CA SER A 37 -10.67 3.42 12.10
C SER A 37 -10.52 4.54 11.08
N LEU A 38 -9.58 5.48 11.28
CA LEU A 38 -9.26 6.54 10.32
C LEU A 38 -8.78 5.99 8.98
N VAL A 39 -7.89 4.98 8.99
CA VAL A 39 -7.40 4.33 7.76
C VAL A 39 -8.53 3.57 7.04
N LYS A 40 -9.43 2.91 7.78
CA LYS A 40 -10.57 2.19 7.19
C LYS A 40 -11.64 3.12 6.61
N ASN A 41 -11.81 4.30 7.20
CA ASN A 41 -12.78 5.29 6.77
C ASN A 41 -12.24 6.24 5.70
N SER A 42 -10.95 6.17 5.38
CA SER A 42 -10.32 6.92 4.31
C SER A 42 -10.24 6.10 3.01
N ASP A 43 -9.83 6.74 1.93
CA ASP A 43 -9.53 6.09 0.65
C ASP A 43 -8.18 5.36 0.64
N ALA A 44 -7.48 5.30 1.78
CA ALA A 44 -6.10 4.86 1.84
C ALA A 44 -5.88 3.41 1.41
N LEU A 45 -6.75 2.49 1.83
CA LEU A 45 -6.62 1.07 1.48
C LEU A 45 -6.79 0.87 -0.03
N SER A 46 -7.85 1.44 -0.61
CA SER A 46 -8.09 1.40 -2.05
C SER A 46 -6.95 2.03 -2.84
N TYR A 47 -6.49 3.22 -2.43
CA TYR A 47 -5.34 3.90 -3.03
C TYR A 47 -4.08 3.01 -3.01
N THR A 48 -3.80 2.34 -1.90
CA THR A 48 -2.62 1.45 -1.84
C THR A 48 -2.75 0.21 -2.69
N LEU A 49 -3.97 -0.31 -2.86
CA LEU A 49 -4.22 -1.43 -3.76
C LEU A 49 -4.02 -1.00 -5.22
N GLU A 50 -4.60 0.14 -5.63
CA GLU A 50 -4.40 0.71 -6.97
C GLU A 50 -2.92 0.96 -7.27
N LYS A 51 -2.15 1.46 -6.28
CA LYS A 51 -0.70 1.62 -6.44
C LYS A 51 0.02 0.29 -6.59
N ALA A 52 -0.36 -0.74 -5.83
CA ALA A 52 0.21 -2.07 -6.00
C ALA A 52 -0.06 -2.62 -7.41
N GLU A 53 -1.30 -2.50 -7.90
CA GLU A 53 -1.70 -2.92 -9.24
C GLU A 53 -0.91 -2.18 -10.33
N PHE A 54 -0.79 -0.86 -10.20
CA PHE A 54 -0.02 -0.03 -11.12
C PHE A 54 1.45 -0.47 -11.20
N GLU A 55 2.11 -0.68 -10.06
CA GLU A 55 3.52 -1.10 -10.04
C GLU A 55 3.72 -2.53 -10.58
N ALA A 56 2.78 -3.44 -10.31
CA ALA A 56 2.82 -4.80 -10.86
C ALA A 56 2.68 -4.79 -12.39
N GLU A 57 1.77 -3.99 -12.92
CA GLU A 57 1.59 -3.81 -14.36
C GLU A 57 2.85 -3.21 -15.01
N GLN A 58 3.42 -2.18 -14.40
CA GLN A 58 4.68 -1.58 -14.86
C GLN A 58 5.83 -2.59 -14.87
N ALA A 59 5.93 -3.45 -13.85
CA ALA A 59 6.92 -4.51 -13.80
C ALA A 59 6.74 -5.51 -14.95
N ILE A 60 5.50 -5.92 -15.24
CA ILE A 60 5.17 -6.82 -16.36
C ILE A 60 5.57 -6.18 -17.69
N GLN A 61 5.26 -4.90 -17.91
CA GLN A 61 5.64 -4.17 -19.12
C GLN A 61 7.17 -4.08 -19.30
N GLN A 62 7.96 -3.99 -18.22
CA GLN A 62 9.41 -4.07 -18.34
C GLN A 62 9.90 -5.46 -18.76
N LEU A 63 9.22 -6.53 -18.34
CA LEU A 63 9.58 -7.90 -18.72
C LEU A 63 9.36 -8.16 -20.21
N GLU A 64 8.41 -7.47 -20.85
CA GLU A 64 8.17 -7.61 -22.31
C GLU A 64 9.38 -7.20 -23.15
N LYS A 65 10.29 -6.39 -22.61
CA LYS A 65 11.55 -6.00 -23.27
C LYS A 65 12.60 -7.10 -23.27
N LEU A 66 12.40 -8.18 -22.50
CA LEU A 66 13.32 -9.29 -22.40
C LEU A 66 12.96 -10.40 -23.41
N PRO A 67 13.97 -11.13 -23.94
CA PRO A 67 13.73 -12.29 -24.80
C PRO A 67 12.79 -13.29 -24.13
N ASP A 68 11.99 -13.97 -24.96
CA ASP A 68 11.07 -14.99 -24.46
C ASP A 68 11.81 -16.19 -23.90
N ASN A 69 11.48 -16.55 -22.65
CA ASN A 69 11.97 -17.73 -21.96
C ASN A 69 11.11 -17.99 -20.69
N HIS A 70 11.27 -19.18 -20.11
CA HIS A 70 10.50 -19.59 -18.93
C HIS A 70 10.78 -18.75 -17.68
N TYR A 71 11.94 -18.09 -17.57
CA TYR A 71 12.24 -17.21 -16.43
C TYR A 71 11.45 -15.91 -16.51
N ARG A 72 11.29 -15.34 -17.71
CA ARG A 72 10.44 -14.16 -17.96
C ARG A 72 8.99 -14.45 -17.56
N ASP A 73 8.51 -15.63 -17.91
CA ASP A 73 7.15 -16.06 -17.59
C ASP A 73 6.96 -16.25 -16.07
N ALA A 74 7.93 -16.87 -15.40
CA ALA A 74 7.91 -17.01 -13.95
C ALA A 74 7.91 -15.66 -13.22
N LEU A 75 8.67 -14.67 -13.71
CA LEU A 75 8.69 -13.31 -13.14
C LEU A 75 7.35 -12.57 -13.35
N ARG A 76 6.73 -12.75 -14.51
CA ARG A 76 5.40 -12.21 -14.82
C ARG A 76 4.33 -12.82 -13.92
N ASP A 77 4.37 -14.13 -13.69
CA ASP A 77 3.44 -14.80 -12.79
C ASP A 77 3.66 -14.39 -11.34
N LEU A 78 4.92 -14.22 -10.91
CA LEU A 78 5.25 -13.71 -9.59
C LEU A 78 4.67 -12.31 -9.35
N ALA A 79 4.79 -11.40 -10.31
CA ALA A 79 4.24 -10.05 -10.22
C ALA A 79 2.71 -10.09 -10.06
N LYS A 80 2.01 -10.93 -10.83
CA LYS A 80 0.55 -11.10 -10.73
C LYS A 80 0.11 -11.72 -9.40
N GLN A 81 0.85 -12.70 -8.91
CA GLN A 81 0.57 -13.36 -7.62
C GLN A 81 0.80 -12.43 -6.43
N ALA A 82 1.74 -11.47 -6.54
CA ALA A 82 2.02 -10.51 -5.48
C ALA A 82 0.80 -9.64 -5.12
N LEU A 83 -0.13 -9.42 -6.06
CA LEU A 83 -1.38 -8.68 -5.83
C LEU A 83 -2.44 -9.51 -5.10
N ASN A 84 -2.50 -10.81 -5.36
CA ASN A 84 -3.54 -11.72 -4.85
C ASN A 84 -3.09 -12.48 -3.60
N ARG A 85 -2.29 -11.85 -2.75
CA ARG A 85 -1.80 -12.47 -1.50
C ARG A 85 -2.95 -12.55 -0.49
N SER A 86 -3.66 -13.67 -0.47
CA SER A 86 -4.44 -14.07 0.70
C SER A 86 -3.48 -14.60 1.78
N LYS A 87 -3.70 -14.16 3.02
CA LYS A 87 -3.02 -14.71 4.20
C LYS A 87 -3.49 -16.12 4.50
#